data_AF-X1NAJ5-F1
#
_entry.id   AF-X1NAJ5-F1
#
_cell.length_a   1.000
_cell.length_b   1.000
_cell.length_c   1.000
_cell.angle_alpha   90.00
_cell.angle_beta   90.00
_cell.angle_gamma   90.00
#
_symmetry.space_group_name_H-M   'P 1'
#
loop_
_entity.id
_entity.type
_entity.pdbx_description
1 polymer ?
#
loop_
_entity_poly.entity_id
_entity_poly.type
_entity_poly.pdbx_seq_one_letter_code
_entity_poly.pdbx_strand_id
1 'polypeptide(L)'
;MVINIPHIKKQSRKEIDIYLDKLIAWMPGMSNETVGDYTYIIYKLLLKAVQKKKYYKYALVLGVLESAKIEFYRKQIAKYEDKKIKENGDVE
;
A
#
# COMPACT_ATOMS: atom_id res chain seq x y z
N MET A 1 -5.43 -9.21 -16.33
CA MET A 1 -5.61 -7.79 -16.70
C MET A 1 -4.57 -7.00 -15.93
N VAL A 2 -3.47 -6.60 -16.58
CA VAL A 2 -2.48 -5.71 -15.94
C VAL A 2 -3.05 -4.30 -16.03
N ILE A 3 -3.49 -3.76 -14.91
CA ILE A 3 -4.00 -2.38 -14.85
C ILE A 3 -2.77 -1.48 -14.82
N ASN A 4 -2.54 -0.70 -15.87
CA ASN A 4 -1.53 0.35 -15.84
C ASN A 4 -2.04 1.46 -14.91
N ILE A 5 -1.51 1.52 -13.69
CA ILE A 5 -1.90 2.55 -12.72
C ILE A 5 -1.09 3.80 -13.00
N PRO A 6 -1.71 4.89 -13.47
CA PRO A 6 -0.98 6.13 -13.73
C PRO A 6 -0.38 6.64 -12.42
N HIS A 7 0.89 7.00 -12.45
CA HIS A 7 1.54 7.61 -11.30
C HIS A 7 0.79 8.87 -10.88
N ILE A 8 0.45 8.95 -9.59
CA ILE A 8 -0.23 10.12 -9.02
C ILE A 8 0.59 11.40 -9.25
N LYS A 9 -0.07 12.46 -9.72
CA LYS A 9 0.52 13.79 -9.96
C LYS A 9 1.08 14.36 -8.65
N LYS A 10 2.20 15.08 -8.72
CA LYS A 10 2.86 15.67 -7.54
C LYS A 10 1.93 16.56 -6.71
N GLN A 11 1.11 17.38 -7.38
CA GLN A 11 0.16 18.26 -6.70
C GLN A 11 -0.88 17.47 -5.90
N SER A 12 -1.46 16.43 -6.51
CA SER A 12 -2.43 15.56 -5.85
C SER A 12 -1.83 14.80 -4.65
N ARG A 13 -0.51 14.52 -4.65
CA ARG A 13 0.16 13.94 -3.47
C ARG A 13 0.08 14.89 -2.29
N LYS A 14 0.51 16.15 -2.47
CA LYS A 14 0.48 17.17 -1.40
C LYS A 14 -0.90 17.32 -0.76
N GLU A 15 -1.95 17.33 -1.58
CA GLU A 15 -3.33 17.44 -1.10
C GLU A 15 -3.77 16.22 -0.29
N ILE A 16 -3.38 15.02 -0.71
CA ILE A 16 -3.69 13.77 0.00
C ILE A 16 -2.85 13.65 1.29
N ASP A 17 -1.57 14.03 1.23
CA ASP A 17 -0.61 13.94 2.33
C ASP A 17 -1.08 14.77 3.54
N ILE A 18 -1.77 15.91 3.33
CA ILE A 18 -2.40 16.68 4.43
C ILE A 18 -3.32 15.83 5.32
N TYR A 19 -4.02 14.86 4.74
CA TYR A 19 -4.91 13.97 5.48
C TYR A 19 -4.18 12.71 5.95
N LEU A 20 -3.30 12.15 5.10
CA LEU A 20 -2.55 10.95 5.45
C LEU A 20 -1.55 11.20 6.58
N ASP A 21 -0.86 12.34 6.59
CA ASP A 21 0.13 12.66 7.62
C ASP A 21 -0.50 12.70 9.02
N LYS A 22 -1.74 13.20 9.11
CA LYS A 22 -2.50 13.19 10.38
C LYS A 22 -2.86 11.77 10.81
N LEU A 23 -3.26 10.93 9.87
CA LEU A 23 -3.56 9.52 10.14
C LEU A 23 -2.29 8.78 10.57
N ILE A 24 -1.19 8.93 9.82
CA ILE A 24 0.11 8.32 10.08
C ILE A 24 0.64 8.75 11.45
N ALA A 25 0.54 10.03 11.80
CA ALA A 25 0.98 10.54 13.10
C ALA A 25 0.18 9.96 14.28
N TRP A 26 -1.10 9.62 14.06
CA TRP A 26 -1.94 8.97 15.06
C TRP A 26 -1.68 7.46 15.18
N MET A 27 -1.23 6.82 14.10
CA MET A 27 -1.05 5.38 14.06
C MET A 27 0.19 4.94 14.86
N PRO A 28 0.04 3.97 15.77
CA PRO A 28 1.18 3.34 16.42
C PRO A 28 2.00 2.52 15.40
N GLY A 29 3.26 2.26 15.76
CA GLY A 29 4.08 1.30 15.02
C GLY A 29 3.40 -0.07 14.92
N MET A 30 3.73 -0.81 13.86
CA MET A 30 3.12 -2.11 13.60
C MET A 30 3.53 -3.14 14.68
N SER A 31 2.53 -3.76 15.30
CA SER A 31 2.65 -4.81 16.30
C SER A 31 1.50 -5.82 16.12
N ASN A 32 1.50 -6.92 16.87
CA ASN A 32 0.41 -7.90 16.84
C ASN A 32 -0.95 -7.28 17.23
N GLU A 33 -0.94 -6.28 18.10
CA GLU A 33 -2.15 -5.59 18.56
C GLU A 33 -2.67 -4.59 17.51
N THR A 34 -1.77 -3.98 16.73
CA THR A 34 -2.12 -2.90 15.80
C THR A 34 -2.30 -3.39 14.36
N VAL A 35 -1.94 -4.64 14.04
CA VAL A 35 -2.10 -5.20 12.68
C VAL A 35 -3.56 -5.13 12.18
N GLY A 36 -4.51 -5.23 13.11
CA GLY A 36 -5.94 -5.06 12.85
C GLY A 36 -6.28 -3.64 12.38
N ASP A 37 -5.65 -2.61 12.95
CA ASP A 37 -5.89 -1.21 12.61
C ASP A 37 -5.43 -0.90 11.19
N TYR A 38 -4.21 -1.33 10.83
CA TYR A 38 -3.70 -1.18 9.46
C TYR A 38 -4.62 -1.87 8.44
N THR A 39 -5.05 -3.10 8.75
CA THR A 39 -5.95 -3.87 7.90
C THR A 39 -7.31 -3.18 7.76
N TYR A 40 -7.87 -2.68 8.86
CA TYR A 40 -9.16 -1.98 8.87
C TYR A 40 -9.11 -0.68 8.07
N ILE A 41 -8.05 0.12 8.22
CA ILE A 41 -7.87 1.37 7.47
C ILE A 41 -7.82 1.10 5.97
N ILE A 42 -7.00 0.12 5.54
CA ILE A 42 -6.92 -0.27 4.13
C ILE A 42 -8.30 -0.74 3.64
N TYR A 43 -8.99 -1.59 4.39
CA TYR A 43 -10.33 -2.05 4.05
C TYR A 43 -11.31 -0.88 3.87
N LYS A 44 -11.31 0.11 4.76
CA LYS A 44 -12.19 1.29 4.66
C LYS A 44 -11.87 2.16 3.44
N LEU A 45 -10.61 2.32 3.08
CA LEU A 45 -10.19 3.01 1.85
C LEU A 45 -10.70 2.28 0.60
N LEU A 46 -10.53 0.96 0.55
CA LEU A 46 -11.02 0.13 -0.55
C LEU A 46 -12.55 0.14 -0.63
N LEU A 47 -13.26 0.07 0.51
CA LEU A 47 -14.72 0.12 0.56
C LEU A 47 -15.27 1.43 -0.02
N LYS A 48 -14.62 2.57 0.27
CA LYS A 48 -14.96 3.87 -0.33
C LYS A 48 -14.77 3.87 -1.86
N ALA A 49 -13.81 3.12 -2.40
CA ALA A 49 -13.60 3.00 -3.84
C ALA A 49 -14.68 2.16 -4.55
N VAL A 50 -15.29 1.18 -3.86
CA VAL A 50 -16.34 0.29 -4.39
C VAL A 50 -17.77 0.87 -4.24
N GLN A 51 -17.92 2.19 -4.15
CA GLN A 51 -19.20 2.91 -3.89
C GLN A 51 -20.44 2.43 -4.70
N LYS A 52 -20.26 1.73 -5.84
CA LYS A 52 -21.33 0.99 -6.51
C LYS A 52 -20.94 -0.50 -6.56
N LYS A 53 -21.80 -1.37 -5.99
CA LYS A 53 -21.65 -2.84 -5.98
C LYS A 53 -21.77 -3.43 -7.39
N LYS A 54 -20.75 -3.20 -8.22
CA LYS A 54 -20.59 -3.85 -9.53
C LYS A 54 -19.33 -4.71 -9.46
N TYR A 55 -19.43 -5.96 -9.91
CA TYR A 55 -18.34 -6.94 -9.82
C TYR A 55 -17.00 -6.41 -10.34
N TYR A 56 -16.99 -5.71 -11.49
CA TYR A 56 -15.76 -5.13 -12.04
C TYR A 56 -15.09 -4.09 -11.13
N LYS A 57 -15.84 -3.39 -10.26
CA LYS A 57 -15.27 -2.43 -9.32
C LYS A 57 -14.45 -3.13 -8.24
N TYR A 58 -14.86 -4.32 -7.81
CA TYR A 58 -14.07 -5.15 -6.89
C TYR A 58 -12.74 -5.57 -7.54
N ALA A 59 -12.77 -6.02 -8.80
CA ALA A 59 -11.55 -6.36 -9.54
C ALA A 59 -10.58 -5.17 -9.68
N LEU A 60 -11.10 -3.97 -9.96
CA LEU A 60 -10.28 -2.75 -10.03
C LEU A 60 -9.63 -2.43 -8.68
N VAL A 61 -10.38 -2.53 -7.58
CA VAL A 61 -9.89 -2.22 -6.23
C VAL A 61 -8.85 -3.23 -5.76
N LEU A 62 -9.03 -4.52 -6.08
CA LEU A 62 -8.01 -5.54 -5.84
C LEU A 62 -6.74 -5.25 -6.66
N GLY A 63 -6.88 -4.84 -7.92
CA GLY A 63 -5.73 -4.47 -8.75
C GLY A 63 -4.94 -3.26 -8.21
N VAL A 64 -5.63 -2.29 -7.60
CA VAL A 64 -4.99 -1.17 -6.89
C VAL A 64 -4.19 -1.65 -5.69
N LEU A 65 -4.79 -2.54 -4.87
CA LEU A 65 -4.13 -3.10 -3.69
C LEU A 65 -2.87 -3.91 -4.08
N GLU A 66 -2.98 -4.76 -5.10
CA GLU A 66 -1.86 -5.55 -5.62
C GLU A 66 -0.71 -4.67 -6.13
N SER A 67 -1.04 -3.60 -6.83
CA SER A 67 -0.03 -2.67 -7.33
C SER A 67 0.67 -1.91 -6.20
N ALA A 68 -0.07 -1.51 -5.15
CA ALA A 68 0.51 -0.89 -3.96
C ALA A 68 1.46 -1.84 -3.21
N LYS A 69 1.06 -3.12 -3.08
CA LYS A 69 1.90 -4.18 -2.48
C LYS A 69 3.20 -4.37 -3.26
N ILE A 70 3.14 -4.48 -4.59
CA ILE A 70 4.32 -4.64 -5.44
C ILE A 70 5.27 -3.43 -5.32
N GLU A 71 4.72 -2.21 -5.33
CA GLU A 71 5.53 -1.00 -5.19
C GLU A 71 6.20 -0.92 -3.80
N PHE A 72 5.52 -1.34 -2.74
CA PHE A 72 6.11 -1.45 -1.40
C PHE A 72 7.24 -2.48 -1.37
N TYR A 73 7.00 -3.68 -1.93
CA TYR A 73 8.02 -4.72 -2.03
C TYR A 73 9.26 -4.20 -2.76
N ARG A 74 9.10 -3.65 -3.96
CA ARG A 74 10.19 -3.13 -4.79
C ARG A 74 10.99 -2.02 -4.12
N LYS A 75 10.32 -1.10 -3.42
CA LYS A 75 10.99 0.09 -2.84
C LYS A 75 11.59 -0.13 -1.46
N GLN A 76 11.02 -1.04 -0.68
CA GLN A 76 11.38 -1.26 0.72
C GLN A 76 11.99 -2.63 0.92
N ILE A 77 11.26 -3.69 0.59
CA ILE A 77 11.67 -5.07 0.87
C ILE A 77 12.88 -5.47 0.02
N ALA A 78 12.81 -5.29 -1.31
CA ALA A 78 13.90 -5.66 -2.21
C ALA A 78 15.23 -4.98 -1.86
N LYS A 79 15.20 -3.70 -1.45
CA LYS A 79 16.41 -2.99 -0.99
C LYS A 79 16.99 -3.55 0.31
N TYR A 80 16.10 -3.98 1.21
CA TYR A 80 16.51 -4.64 2.44
C TYR A 80 17.10 -6.03 2.15
N GLU A 81 16.48 -6.78 1.25
CA GLU A 81 16.98 -8.08 0.77
C GLU A 81 18.35 -7.94 0.11
N ASP A 82 18.53 -6.97 -0.81
CA ASP A 82 19.84 -6.67 -1.43
C ASP A 82 20.94 -6.40 -0.39
N LYS A 83 20.58 -5.71 0.70
CA LYS A 83 21.49 -5.46 1.81
C LYS A 83 21.81 -6.77 2.56
N LYS A 84 20.81 -7.61 2.82
CA LYS A 84 20.99 -8.89 3.51
C LYS A 84 21.77 -9.90 2.71
N ILE A 85 21.62 -9.94 1.39
CA ILE A 85 22.44 -10.75 0.49
C ILE A 85 23.92 -10.39 0.62
N LYS A 86 24.24 -9.09 0.68
CA LYS A 86 25.62 -8.62 0.88
C LYS A 86 26.19 -8.96 2.26
N GLU A 87 25.34 -8.99 3.29
CA GLU A 87 25.75 -9.25 4.68
C GLU A 87 25.89 -10.75 4.98
N ASN A 88 24.98 -11.57 4.46
CA ASN A 88 24.81 -12.96 4.89
C ASN A 88 25.04 -13.99 3.78
N GLY A 89 25.29 -13.54 2.55
CA GLY A 89 25.21 -14.38 1.36
C GLY A 89 23.80 -14.44 0.80
N ASP A 90 23.70 -14.78 -0.48
CA ASP A 90 22.41 -15.06 -1.12
C ASP A 90 21.89 -16.43 -0.65
N VAL A 91 20.63 -16.72 -0.92
CA VAL A 91 19.94 -17.97 -0.53
C VAL A 91 20.39 -19.17 -1.39
N GLU A 92 21.63 -19.15 -1.91
CA GLU A 92 22.23 -20.27 -2.67
C GLU A 92 22.36 -21.56 -1.85
#